data_AF-A0A353DUA2-F1
#
_entry.id   AF-A0A353DUA2-F1
#
_cell.length_a   1.000
_cell.length_b   1.000
_cell.length_c   1.000
_cell.angle_alpha   90.00
_cell.angle_beta   90.00
_cell.angle_gamma   90.00
#
_symmetry.space_group_name_H-M   'P 1'
#
loop_
_entity.id
_entity.type
_entity.pdbx_description
1 polymer ?
#
loop_
_entity_poly.entity_id
_entity_poly.type
_entity_poly.pdbx_seq_one_letter_code
_entity_poly.pdbx_strand_id
1 'polypeptide(L)'
;MVRGAYLWPCFLMASLVSGWAAQESKEAEGASWWSLQPLKRVELPSAHDQSLHPVDAFIGQALEKAGLEPSPTADRKTLIRRLSYDLLGLAPDPEDVEAFVSDARPHAWRALVDRWLASPHLGERWGRHWLDTVHFGESNGFEYNQPRNHAWRYRHWVVQALNADMAYDAFARMQLAGDVFSREPSGVIATGFLVTGPHNTTKPSNDGMRQTMRQDEMEDMVALVSQTFLGMTTHCARCHDHKFDPISSRDYYRMAASLAGVEFGERVLPSGSEGSPGEEKAWAVTPIPPGLTHVLHRGEVQQKREEVTPGGLEALAMLEADFGLTSQADDGSRRAHLSDWITDVRNPLFARVVVNRIWMHHFGQGLVLTPNDFGVSGGQPSHPELLDWMAWYLIDHEWSLKALHRLILTSATWQQQSSPRAEAMEKDADNRLLWRMVPRRLEGESLRDTLLQLAGRLDRQVGGVGYRDMKEYKFKGSHFYDPIPQDQPQQFRRTLYRFSPRGARRTLLDTFDCPDPSALTPRRASTTTPLQSLALMNNELVLAMAQAFAERLKREAGAQVEDQIQWGHRYALGREASEDEVTLSRPFIEEHGLAAWARVLLNTNELLHVR
;
A
#
# COMPACT_ATOMS: atom_id res chain seq x y z
N MET A 1 -56.26 47.36 -32.71
CA MET A 1 -56.56 46.02 -33.26
C MET A 1 -55.24 45.34 -33.61
N VAL A 2 -54.89 44.27 -32.88
CA VAL A 2 -54.46 42.94 -33.38
C VAL A 2 -53.63 42.96 -34.68
N ARG A 3 -52.37 42.49 -34.80
CA ARG A 3 -51.76 41.19 -34.43
C ARG A 3 -50.25 41.25 -34.75
N GLY A 4 -49.39 40.67 -33.92
CA GLY A 4 -47.99 40.38 -34.23
C GLY A 4 -47.51 39.26 -33.32
N ALA A 5 -47.58 38.01 -33.80
CA ALA A 5 -47.28 36.81 -33.03
C ALA A 5 -45.76 36.60 -32.91
N TYR A 6 -45.30 36.41 -31.67
CA TYR A 6 -43.95 35.97 -31.33
C TYR A 6 -43.78 34.48 -31.66
N LEU A 7 -42.77 34.15 -32.48
CA LEU A 7 -42.22 32.81 -32.62
C LEU A 7 -40.93 32.71 -31.80
N TRP A 8 -41.05 32.33 -30.54
CA TRP A 8 -40.00 31.64 -29.77
C TRP A 8 -40.68 30.98 -28.56
N PRO A 9 -40.74 29.64 -28.48
CA PRO A 9 -39.66 28.91 -27.81
C PRO A 9 -39.48 27.45 -28.32
N CYS A 10 -38.37 27.12 -28.96
CA CYS A 10 -37.99 25.70 -29.21
C CYS A 10 -36.51 25.39 -28.91
N PHE A 11 -35.65 26.41 -28.75
CA PHE A 11 -34.22 26.18 -28.54
C PHE A 11 -33.80 25.90 -27.09
N LEU A 12 -34.62 26.28 -26.10
CA LEU A 12 -34.33 26.06 -24.67
C LEU A 12 -34.73 24.65 -24.17
N MET A 13 -35.78 24.04 -24.74
CA MET A 13 -36.14 22.65 -24.38
C MET A 13 -35.19 21.63 -25.02
N ALA A 14 -34.73 21.85 -26.25
CA ALA A 14 -33.83 20.91 -26.92
C ALA A 14 -32.47 20.78 -26.23
N SER A 15 -31.95 21.88 -25.66
CA SER A 15 -30.67 21.91 -24.94
C SER A 15 -30.75 21.30 -23.52
N LEU A 16 -31.89 21.45 -22.84
CA LEU A 16 -32.17 20.78 -21.57
C LEU A 16 -32.40 19.27 -21.75
N VAL A 17 -33.16 18.86 -22.77
CA VAL A 17 -33.42 17.45 -23.08
C VAL A 17 -32.14 16.74 -23.57
N SER A 18 -31.28 17.40 -24.35
CA SER A 18 -29.99 16.83 -24.76
C SER A 18 -29.01 16.69 -23.60
N GLY A 19 -29.05 17.61 -22.63
CA GLY A 19 -28.23 17.53 -21.41
C GLY A 19 -28.66 16.39 -20.50
N TRP A 20 -29.96 16.20 -20.31
CA TRP A 20 -30.52 15.09 -19.55
C TRP A 20 -30.27 13.74 -20.21
N ALA A 21 -30.52 13.60 -21.52
CA ALA A 21 -30.26 12.35 -22.23
C ALA A 21 -28.77 11.96 -22.24
N ALA A 22 -27.85 12.94 -22.30
CA ALA A 22 -26.41 12.68 -22.21
C ALA A 22 -25.93 12.35 -20.79
N GLN A 23 -26.67 12.77 -19.77
CA GLN A 23 -26.40 12.44 -18.37
C GLN A 23 -26.94 11.04 -18.04
N GLU A 24 -28.19 10.73 -18.43
CA GLU A 24 -28.77 9.38 -18.34
C GLU A 24 -27.93 8.34 -19.11
N SER A 25 -27.41 8.68 -20.29
CA SER A 25 -26.57 7.75 -21.06
C SER A 25 -25.23 7.46 -20.35
N LYS A 26 -24.65 8.45 -19.67
CA LYS A 26 -23.40 8.28 -18.90
C LYS A 26 -23.62 7.50 -17.61
N GLU A 27 -24.73 7.76 -16.92
CA GLU A 27 -25.12 7.00 -15.73
C GLU A 27 -25.40 5.53 -16.07
N ALA A 28 -26.08 5.26 -17.18
CA ALA A 28 -26.30 3.90 -17.67
C ALA A 28 -25.01 3.19 -18.11
N GLU A 29 -24.09 3.91 -18.78
CA GLU A 29 -22.79 3.37 -19.19
C GLU A 29 -21.90 3.09 -17.96
N GLY A 30 -21.90 4.00 -16.97
CA GLY A 30 -21.23 3.83 -15.69
C GLY A 30 -21.76 2.64 -14.89
N ALA A 31 -23.09 2.44 -14.84
CA ALA A 31 -23.69 1.29 -14.16
C ALA A 31 -23.35 -0.06 -14.82
N SER A 32 -23.02 -0.06 -16.12
CA SER A 32 -22.56 -1.24 -16.86
C SER A 32 -21.05 -1.48 -16.77
N TRP A 33 -20.31 -0.64 -16.04
CA TRP A 33 -18.86 -0.69 -15.95
C TRP A 33 -18.35 -2.00 -15.34
N TRP A 34 -17.25 -2.52 -15.88
CA TRP A 34 -16.76 -3.89 -15.63
C TRP A 34 -16.54 -4.21 -14.14
N SER A 35 -16.03 -3.24 -13.37
CA SER A 35 -15.65 -3.43 -11.97
C SER A 35 -16.87 -3.46 -11.04
N LEU A 36 -17.97 -2.84 -11.48
CA LEU A 36 -19.26 -2.82 -10.79
C LEU A 36 -20.12 -4.04 -11.14
N GLN A 37 -19.74 -4.83 -12.14
CA GLN A 37 -20.42 -6.09 -12.45
C GLN A 37 -20.03 -7.18 -11.43
N PRO A 38 -20.95 -8.12 -11.13
CA PRO A 38 -20.64 -9.28 -10.28
C PRO A 38 -19.36 -10.02 -10.71
N LEU A 39 -18.66 -10.61 -9.74
CA LEU A 39 -17.49 -11.45 -9.99
C LEU A 39 -17.87 -12.65 -10.87
N LYS A 40 -17.16 -12.85 -11.98
CA LYS A 40 -17.36 -14.01 -12.85
C LYS A 40 -16.57 -15.19 -12.34
N ARG A 41 -17.21 -16.37 -12.22
CA ARG A 41 -16.45 -17.63 -12.07
C ARG A 41 -15.92 -18.03 -13.44
N VAL A 42 -14.61 -17.90 -13.61
CA VAL A 42 -13.92 -18.19 -14.87
C VAL A 42 -13.29 -19.58 -14.78
N GLU A 43 -13.42 -20.38 -15.85
CA GLU A 43 -12.71 -21.66 -15.96
C GLU A 43 -11.26 -21.43 -16.40
N LEU A 44 -10.35 -22.34 -16.03
CA LEU A 44 -8.98 -22.27 -16.52
C LEU A 44 -8.96 -22.40 -18.05
N PRO A 45 -8.20 -21.57 -18.78
CA PRO A 45 -8.09 -21.66 -20.23
C PRO A 45 -7.73 -23.10 -20.69
N SER A 46 -8.60 -23.71 -21.50
CA SER A 46 -8.46 -25.10 -21.96
C SER A 46 -7.70 -25.21 -23.29
N ALA A 47 -6.44 -25.63 -23.20
CA ALA A 47 -5.63 -26.25 -24.26
C ALA A 47 -4.28 -26.79 -23.74
N HIS A 48 -3.88 -26.38 -22.53
CA HIS A 48 -2.67 -26.88 -21.91
C HIS A 48 -2.98 -27.65 -20.61
N ASP A 49 -2.22 -28.72 -20.42
CA ASP A 49 -2.18 -29.65 -19.31
C ASP A 49 -2.71 -29.11 -17.96
N GLN A 50 -3.57 -29.89 -17.27
CA GLN A 50 -4.02 -29.58 -15.90
C GLN A 50 -2.86 -29.49 -14.89
N SER A 51 -1.64 -29.90 -15.30
CA SER A 51 -0.41 -29.67 -14.56
C SER A 51 0.08 -28.20 -14.55
N LEU A 52 -0.46 -27.34 -15.41
CA LEU A 52 -0.04 -25.95 -15.50
C LEU A 52 -0.59 -25.09 -14.38
N HIS A 53 0.28 -24.22 -13.90
CA HIS A 53 -0.06 -23.25 -12.88
C HIS A 53 -1.12 -22.25 -13.40
N PRO A 54 -2.20 -21.97 -12.66
CA PRO A 54 -3.31 -21.14 -13.13
C PRO A 54 -2.91 -19.76 -13.68
N VAL A 55 -2.02 -19.05 -12.98
CA VAL A 55 -1.51 -17.75 -13.45
C VAL A 55 -0.85 -17.88 -14.82
N ASP A 56 -0.04 -18.92 -15.02
CA ASP A 56 0.70 -19.11 -16.27
C ASP A 56 -0.23 -19.49 -17.42
N ALA A 57 -1.35 -20.17 -17.15
CA ALA A 57 -2.35 -20.46 -18.17
C ALA A 57 -3.01 -19.18 -18.72
N PHE A 58 -3.41 -18.25 -17.85
CA PHE A 58 -4.02 -16.97 -18.28
C PHE A 58 -3.01 -16.07 -18.99
N ILE A 59 -1.79 -15.94 -18.46
CA ILE A 59 -0.74 -15.12 -19.05
C ILE A 59 -0.30 -15.73 -20.40
N GLY A 60 -0.10 -17.05 -20.45
CA GLY A 60 0.25 -17.78 -21.67
C GLY A 60 -0.78 -17.57 -22.79
N GLN A 61 -2.08 -17.64 -22.47
CA GLN A 61 -3.14 -17.38 -23.46
C GLN A 61 -3.08 -15.95 -24.02
N ALA A 62 -2.78 -14.95 -23.19
CA ALA A 62 -2.64 -13.57 -23.63
C ALA A 62 -1.39 -13.35 -24.50
N LEU A 63 -0.27 -13.96 -24.12
CA LEU A 63 0.98 -13.93 -24.88
C LEU A 63 0.84 -14.61 -26.24
N GLU A 64 0.20 -15.79 -26.30
CA GLU A 64 -0.06 -16.52 -27.54
C GLU A 64 -0.89 -15.68 -28.52
N LYS A 65 -1.97 -15.03 -28.03
CA LYS A 65 -2.80 -14.12 -28.83
C LYS A 65 -2.00 -12.94 -29.42
N ALA A 66 -0.95 -12.49 -28.73
CA ALA A 66 -0.05 -11.44 -29.20
C ALA A 66 1.15 -11.96 -30.03
N GLY A 67 1.29 -13.27 -30.19
CA GLY A 67 2.47 -13.91 -30.79
C GLY A 67 3.75 -13.58 -30.00
N LEU A 68 3.66 -13.63 -28.67
CA LEU A 68 4.77 -13.47 -27.73
C LEU A 68 4.98 -14.77 -26.97
N GLU A 69 6.21 -14.95 -26.50
CA GLU A 69 6.58 -16.04 -25.60
C GLU A 69 7.07 -15.47 -24.26
N PRO A 70 6.85 -16.18 -23.13
CA PRO A 70 7.42 -15.78 -21.86
C PRO A 70 8.95 -15.88 -21.90
N SER A 71 9.61 -15.02 -21.14
CA SER A 71 11.05 -15.12 -20.90
C SER A 71 11.37 -16.36 -20.07
N PRO A 72 12.56 -16.97 -20.23
CA PRO A 72 12.94 -18.12 -19.42
C PRO A 72 13.03 -17.74 -17.93
N THR A 73 12.97 -18.74 -17.07
CA THR A 73 13.14 -18.58 -15.63
C THR A 73 14.50 -17.96 -15.31
N ALA A 74 14.52 -17.01 -14.39
CA ALA A 74 15.75 -16.43 -13.85
C ALA A 74 16.58 -17.49 -13.11
N ASP A 75 17.88 -17.24 -12.98
CA ASP A 75 18.76 -18.12 -12.20
C ASP A 75 18.40 -18.09 -10.70
N ARG A 76 18.82 -19.14 -9.98
CA ARG A 76 18.46 -19.32 -8.56
C ARG A 76 18.91 -18.17 -7.65
N LYS A 77 20.04 -17.53 -7.92
CA LYS A 77 20.55 -16.41 -7.11
C LYS A 77 19.68 -15.17 -7.30
N THR A 78 19.30 -14.89 -8.55
CA THR A 78 18.33 -13.84 -8.87
C THR A 78 16.98 -14.10 -8.21
N LEU A 79 16.45 -15.32 -8.29
CA LEU A 79 15.15 -15.67 -7.72
C LEU A 79 15.09 -15.50 -6.19
N ILE A 80 16.06 -16.01 -5.43
CA ILE A 80 16.05 -15.85 -3.97
C ILE A 80 16.25 -14.40 -3.55
N ARG A 81 17.10 -13.63 -4.27
CA ARG A 81 17.27 -12.19 -4.02
C ARG A 81 15.95 -11.46 -4.23
N ARG A 82 15.26 -11.71 -5.35
CA ARG A 82 13.95 -11.14 -5.66
C ARG A 82 12.91 -11.50 -4.60
N LEU A 83 12.81 -12.78 -4.25
CA LEU A 83 11.86 -13.27 -3.26
C LEU A 83 12.07 -12.64 -1.88
N SER A 84 13.34 -12.48 -1.47
CA SER A 84 13.68 -11.87 -0.19
C SER A 84 13.29 -10.40 -0.12
N TYR A 85 13.54 -9.62 -1.18
CA TYR A 85 13.09 -8.23 -1.22
C TYR A 85 11.56 -8.11 -1.32
N ASP A 86 10.90 -8.98 -2.07
CA ASP A 86 9.44 -8.95 -2.21
C ASP A 86 8.71 -9.31 -0.92
N LEU A 87 9.15 -10.37 -0.24
CA LEU A 87 8.49 -10.82 0.97
C LEU A 87 8.99 -10.13 2.23
N LEU A 88 10.29 -9.80 2.31
CA LEU A 88 10.91 -9.34 3.55
C LEU A 88 11.43 -7.90 3.46
N GLY A 89 11.62 -7.35 2.25
CA GLY A 89 12.21 -6.01 2.04
C GLY A 89 13.69 -5.93 2.39
N LEU A 90 14.38 -7.07 2.42
CA LEU A 90 15.79 -7.20 2.80
C LEU A 90 16.52 -8.12 1.80
N ALA A 91 17.84 -7.96 1.70
CA ALA A 91 18.67 -8.93 0.99
C ALA A 91 18.63 -10.28 1.73
N PRO A 92 18.69 -11.42 1.01
CA PRO A 92 18.82 -12.72 1.64
C PRO A 92 20.19 -12.83 2.31
N ASP A 93 20.26 -13.55 3.43
CA ASP A 93 21.55 -13.87 4.05
C ASP A 93 22.29 -14.88 3.14
N PRO A 94 23.62 -14.80 2.94
CA PRO A 94 24.33 -15.64 1.98
C PRO A 94 24.25 -17.14 2.25
N GLU A 95 24.09 -17.54 3.51
CA GLU A 95 23.84 -18.92 3.90
C GLU A 95 22.52 -19.44 3.32
N ASP A 96 21.48 -18.59 3.27
CA ASP A 96 20.20 -18.94 2.64
C ASP A 96 20.33 -19.04 1.13
N VAL A 97 21.16 -18.18 0.52
CA VAL A 97 21.47 -18.24 -0.91
C VAL A 97 22.16 -19.56 -1.24
N GLU A 98 23.22 -19.92 -0.51
CA GLU A 98 23.96 -21.16 -0.74
C GLU A 98 23.08 -22.40 -0.50
N ALA A 99 22.33 -22.43 0.60
CA ALA A 99 21.42 -23.52 0.91
C ALA A 99 20.35 -23.71 -0.17
N PHE A 100 19.78 -22.61 -0.69
CA PHE A 100 18.82 -22.71 -1.78
C PHE A 100 19.48 -23.09 -3.10
N VAL A 101 20.60 -22.48 -3.48
CA VAL A 101 21.25 -22.73 -4.78
C VAL A 101 21.70 -24.19 -4.90
N SER A 102 22.20 -24.78 -3.81
CA SER A 102 22.64 -26.18 -3.75
C SER A 102 21.52 -27.22 -3.62
N ASP A 103 20.28 -26.79 -3.31
CA ASP A 103 19.15 -27.71 -3.15
C ASP A 103 18.54 -28.16 -4.49
N ALA A 104 18.94 -29.35 -4.93
CA ALA A 104 18.47 -29.96 -6.17
C ALA A 104 17.06 -30.60 -6.09
N ARG A 105 16.37 -30.55 -4.94
CA ARG A 105 15.03 -31.15 -4.81
C ARG A 105 14.01 -30.40 -5.70
N PRO A 106 13.09 -31.12 -6.38
CA PRO A 106 12.09 -30.47 -7.24
C PRO A 106 11.17 -29.45 -6.53
N HIS A 107 10.98 -29.59 -5.22
CA HIS A 107 10.15 -28.70 -4.40
C HIS A 107 10.94 -27.63 -3.63
N ALA A 108 12.25 -27.48 -3.89
CA ALA A 108 13.11 -26.52 -3.18
C ALA A 108 12.58 -25.08 -3.25
N TRP A 109 12.10 -24.65 -4.43
CA TRP A 109 11.51 -23.32 -4.60
C TRP A 109 10.27 -23.12 -3.72
N ARG A 110 9.33 -24.06 -3.78
CA ARG A 110 8.10 -23.98 -2.97
C ARG A 110 8.42 -23.98 -1.48
N ALA A 111 9.35 -24.82 -1.03
CA ALA A 111 9.77 -24.84 0.36
C ALA A 111 10.39 -23.50 0.82
N LEU A 112 11.17 -22.85 -0.05
CA LEU A 112 11.72 -21.52 0.22
C LEU A 112 10.62 -20.45 0.31
N VAL A 113 9.68 -20.43 -0.63
CA VAL A 113 8.51 -19.52 -0.61
C VAL A 113 7.75 -19.68 0.70
N ASP A 114 7.48 -20.92 1.11
CA ASP A 114 6.75 -21.23 2.35
C ASP A 114 7.49 -20.73 3.58
N ARG A 115 8.81 -20.93 3.61
CA ARG A 115 9.67 -20.44 4.69
C ARG A 115 9.62 -18.92 4.79
N TRP A 116 9.66 -18.19 3.68
CA TRP A 116 9.60 -16.71 3.69
C TRP A 116 8.21 -16.18 4.02
N LEU A 117 7.13 -16.86 3.61
CA LEU A 117 5.77 -16.55 4.04
C LEU A 117 5.53 -16.82 5.53
N ALA A 118 6.30 -17.72 6.14
CA ALA A 118 6.29 -17.97 7.58
C ALA A 118 7.18 -16.99 8.38
N SER A 119 8.01 -16.18 7.71
CA SER A 119 8.91 -15.24 8.37
C SER A 119 8.12 -14.13 9.09
N PRO A 120 8.51 -13.75 10.32
CA PRO A 120 7.89 -12.63 11.02
C PRO A 120 8.20 -11.27 10.35
N HIS A 121 9.17 -11.21 9.44
CA HIS A 121 9.49 -10.02 8.66
C HIS A 121 8.55 -9.80 7.47
N LEU A 122 7.70 -10.80 7.13
CA LEU A 122 6.67 -10.66 6.11
C LEU A 122 5.71 -9.51 6.46
N GLY A 123 5.15 -9.55 7.67
CA GLY A 123 4.21 -8.54 8.16
C GLY A 123 4.83 -7.15 8.26
N GLU A 124 6.15 -7.05 8.48
CA GLU A 124 6.84 -5.76 8.43
C GLU A 124 6.93 -5.20 7.00
N ARG A 125 7.22 -6.04 6.01
CA ARG A 125 7.30 -5.65 4.59
C ARG A 125 5.92 -5.28 4.07
N TRP A 126 4.95 -6.18 4.18
CA TRP A 126 3.61 -5.99 3.64
C TRP A 126 2.78 -5.01 4.47
N GLY A 127 3.06 -4.92 5.78
CA GLY A 127 2.49 -3.88 6.63
C GLY A 127 2.91 -2.49 6.21
N ARG A 128 4.13 -2.29 5.67
CA ARG A 128 4.52 -0.99 5.10
C ARG A 128 3.58 -0.56 3.96
N HIS A 129 3.36 -1.45 2.99
CA HIS A 129 2.49 -1.17 1.85
C HIS A 129 1.06 -0.86 2.29
N TRP A 130 0.57 -1.57 3.31
CA TRP A 130 -0.71 -1.25 3.92
C TRP A 130 -0.71 0.17 4.51
N LEU A 131 0.32 0.53 5.29
CA LEU A 131 0.43 1.82 5.96
C LEU A 131 0.54 3.01 4.97
N ASP A 132 1.13 2.80 3.78
CA ASP A 132 1.11 3.79 2.70
C ASP A 132 -0.30 4.00 2.14
N THR A 133 -1.03 2.89 1.94
CA THR A 133 -2.41 2.90 1.43
C THR A 133 -3.33 3.67 2.34
N VAL A 134 -3.08 3.60 3.65
CA VAL A 134 -3.90 4.22 4.69
C VAL A 134 -3.27 5.47 5.29
N HIS A 135 -2.37 6.14 4.56
CA HIS A 135 -1.67 7.39 4.94
C HIS A 135 -1.20 7.42 6.40
N PHE A 136 -0.71 6.32 6.97
CA PHE A 136 -0.40 6.24 8.40
C PHE A 136 0.74 7.19 8.77
N GLY A 137 0.51 8.05 9.78
CA GLY A 137 1.61 8.69 10.49
C GLY A 137 1.26 9.08 11.91
N GLU A 138 2.31 9.47 12.62
CA GLU A 138 2.34 9.49 14.09
C GLU A 138 2.30 10.92 14.64
N SER A 139 1.77 11.87 13.85
CA SER A 139 1.49 13.24 14.27
C SER A 139 0.25 13.80 13.56
N ASN A 140 -0.29 14.91 14.07
CA ASN A 140 -1.55 15.47 13.56
C ASN A 140 -1.47 16.06 12.14
N GLY A 141 -0.34 16.65 11.75
CA GLY A 141 -0.08 17.17 10.39
C GLY A 141 -0.88 18.38 9.94
N PHE A 142 -1.53 19.09 10.87
CA PHE A 142 -2.23 20.34 10.59
C PHE A 142 -1.53 21.53 11.28
N GLU A 143 -2.23 22.64 11.50
CA GLU A 143 -1.73 23.83 12.19
C GLU A 143 -0.98 23.51 13.50
N TYR A 144 -1.50 22.58 14.30
CA TYR A 144 -0.84 22.04 15.51
C TYR A 144 -0.42 20.58 15.31
N ASN A 145 0.82 20.37 14.87
CA ASN A 145 1.35 19.07 14.45
C ASN A 145 1.88 18.18 15.61
N GLN A 146 1.10 18.08 16.70
CA GLN A 146 1.48 17.33 17.90
C GLN A 146 1.71 15.83 17.60
N PRO A 147 2.64 15.16 18.31
CA PRO A 147 2.84 13.71 18.17
C PRO A 147 1.64 12.93 18.73
N ARG A 148 1.33 11.80 18.08
CA ARG A 148 0.32 10.81 18.51
C ARG A 148 1.04 9.66 19.21
N ASN A 149 1.30 9.82 20.50
CA ASN A 149 2.23 8.96 21.26
C ASN A 149 1.93 7.46 21.19
N HIS A 150 0.66 7.06 21.00
CA HIS A 150 0.24 5.66 20.97
C HIS A 150 -0.23 5.16 19.60
N ALA A 151 -0.03 5.93 18.51
CA ALA A 151 -0.43 5.52 17.16
C ALA A 151 0.39 4.34 16.62
N TRP A 152 1.62 4.15 17.10
CA TRP A 152 2.50 3.04 16.71
C TRP A 152 1.88 1.65 16.97
N ARG A 153 0.91 1.53 17.90
CA ARG A 153 0.23 0.26 18.17
C ARG A 153 -0.60 -0.22 16.99
N TYR A 154 -1.18 0.69 16.20
CA TYR A 154 -1.89 0.32 14.98
C TYR A 154 -0.94 -0.27 13.93
N ARG A 155 0.21 0.36 13.69
CA ARG A 155 1.29 -0.23 12.86
C ARG A 155 1.65 -1.63 13.35
N HIS A 156 1.80 -1.81 14.66
CA HIS A 156 2.15 -3.12 15.22
C HIS A 156 1.05 -4.16 15.01
N TRP A 157 -0.22 -3.78 15.19
CA TRP A 157 -1.37 -4.64 14.93
C TRP A 157 -1.44 -5.07 13.47
N VAL A 158 -1.21 -4.17 12.52
CA VAL A 158 -1.15 -4.51 11.08
C VAL A 158 -0.07 -5.57 10.82
N VAL A 159 1.13 -5.38 11.36
CA VAL A 159 2.23 -6.36 11.22
C VAL A 159 1.84 -7.72 11.78
N GLN A 160 1.21 -7.75 12.96
CA GLN A 160 0.78 -8.98 13.60
C GLN A 160 -0.34 -9.68 12.82
N ALA A 161 -1.34 -8.95 12.36
CA ALA A 161 -2.47 -9.50 11.61
C ALA A 161 -2.00 -10.14 10.30
N LEU A 162 -1.10 -9.49 9.55
CA LEU A 162 -0.53 -10.04 8.33
C LEU A 162 0.36 -11.27 8.59
N ASN A 163 1.17 -11.24 9.67
CA ASN A 163 1.99 -12.38 10.06
C ASN A 163 1.14 -13.58 10.49
N ALA A 164 0.01 -13.33 11.16
CA ALA A 164 -0.95 -14.35 11.55
C ALA A 164 -1.81 -14.86 10.37
N ASP A 165 -1.67 -14.26 9.18
CA ASP A 165 -2.52 -14.53 8.02
C ASP A 165 -4.01 -14.38 8.35
N MET A 166 -4.34 -13.31 9.08
CA MET A 166 -5.73 -12.97 9.37
C MET A 166 -6.49 -12.84 8.03
N ALA A 167 -7.61 -13.56 7.93
CA ALA A 167 -8.51 -13.50 6.78
C ALA A 167 -8.79 -12.02 6.40
N TYR A 168 -8.62 -11.67 5.13
CA TYR A 168 -8.63 -10.27 4.70
C TYR A 168 -9.98 -9.56 4.96
N ASP A 169 -11.09 -10.28 4.87
CA ASP A 169 -12.42 -9.80 5.27
C ASP A 169 -12.47 -9.47 6.78
N ALA A 170 -11.98 -10.35 7.64
CA ALA A 170 -11.86 -10.08 9.07
C ALA A 170 -10.91 -8.93 9.38
N PHE A 171 -9.79 -8.82 8.65
CA PHE A 171 -8.84 -7.72 8.76
C PHE A 171 -9.49 -6.36 8.42
N ALA A 172 -10.32 -6.30 7.37
CA ALA A 172 -11.09 -5.11 7.04
C ALA A 172 -12.18 -4.80 8.09
N ARG A 173 -12.94 -5.82 8.53
CA ARG A 173 -14.00 -5.65 9.56
C ARG A 173 -13.45 -5.16 10.88
N MET A 174 -12.31 -5.68 11.33
CA MET A 174 -11.64 -5.22 12.55
C MET A 174 -11.20 -3.76 12.46
N GLN A 175 -10.75 -3.31 11.28
CA GLN A 175 -10.35 -1.91 11.10
C GLN A 175 -11.53 -0.94 11.07
N LEU A 176 -12.68 -1.37 10.56
CA LEU A 176 -13.89 -0.56 10.49
C LEU A 176 -14.67 -0.55 11.81
N ALA A 177 -14.76 -1.69 12.50
CA ALA A 177 -15.62 -1.87 13.68
C ALA A 177 -15.05 -2.85 14.73
N GLY A 178 -13.73 -3.01 14.81
CA GLY A 178 -13.11 -3.98 15.72
C GLY A 178 -13.42 -3.78 17.20
N ASP A 179 -13.66 -2.55 17.63
CA ASP A 179 -14.07 -2.22 19.00
C ASP A 179 -15.52 -2.59 19.32
N VAL A 180 -16.32 -2.88 18.29
CA VAL A 180 -17.67 -3.44 18.40
C VAL A 180 -17.61 -4.97 18.45
N PHE A 181 -16.78 -5.58 17.59
CA PHE A 181 -16.69 -7.03 17.43
C PHE A 181 -15.84 -7.73 18.49
N SER A 182 -14.87 -7.02 19.09
CA SER A 182 -13.94 -7.60 20.04
C SER A 182 -13.76 -6.72 21.28
N ARG A 183 -13.83 -7.35 22.45
CA ARG A 183 -13.52 -6.72 23.74
C ARG A 183 -12.03 -6.73 24.08
N GLU A 184 -11.22 -7.39 23.26
CA GLU A 184 -9.77 -7.43 23.43
C GLU A 184 -9.12 -6.11 23.00
N PRO A 185 -7.92 -5.77 23.51
CA PRO A 185 -7.15 -4.63 23.04
C PRO A 185 -7.02 -4.52 21.52
N SER A 186 -6.93 -5.67 20.83
CA SER A 186 -6.83 -5.73 19.38
C SER A 186 -8.03 -5.12 18.66
N GLY A 187 -9.24 -5.21 19.23
CA GLY A 187 -10.45 -4.57 18.70
C GLY A 187 -10.32 -3.06 18.64
N VAL A 188 -9.91 -2.45 19.75
CA VAL A 188 -9.69 -0.99 19.83
C VAL A 188 -8.54 -0.56 18.93
N ILE A 189 -7.40 -1.24 18.98
CA ILE A 189 -6.20 -0.87 18.21
C ILE A 189 -6.47 -0.90 16.70
N ALA A 190 -7.22 -1.89 16.20
CA ALA A 190 -7.53 -2.04 14.77
C ALA A 190 -8.26 -0.82 14.20
N THR A 191 -9.16 -0.20 14.99
CA THR A 191 -9.89 1.00 14.59
C THR A 191 -9.00 2.24 14.41
N GLY A 192 -7.72 2.16 14.78
CA GLY A 192 -6.71 3.16 14.43
C GLY A 192 -6.69 3.49 12.94
N PHE A 193 -7.11 2.55 12.08
CA PHE A 193 -7.36 2.75 10.64
C PHE A 193 -8.20 4.00 10.36
N LEU A 194 -9.35 4.18 11.00
CA LEU A 194 -10.28 5.29 10.70
C LEU A 194 -9.76 6.67 11.15
N VAL A 195 -8.66 6.70 11.90
CA VAL A 195 -8.09 7.91 12.51
C VAL A 195 -6.60 8.09 12.15
N THR A 196 -6.18 7.50 11.03
CA THR A 196 -4.83 7.68 10.49
C THR A 196 -4.64 9.06 9.86
N GLY A 197 -5.67 9.66 9.25
CA GLY A 197 -5.58 10.92 8.49
C GLY A 197 -5.10 12.14 9.27
N PRO A 198 -4.82 13.28 8.61
CA PRO A 198 -4.54 14.54 9.29
C PRO A 198 -5.66 14.90 10.29
N HIS A 199 -5.31 15.48 11.43
CA HIS A 199 -6.28 15.83 12.48
C HIS A 199 -6.16 17.31 12.85
N ASN A 200 -7.22 18.07 12.58
CA ASN A 200 -7.27 19.48 12.90
C ASN A 200 -7.78 19.70 14.33
N THR A 201 -6.88 20.09 15.24
CA THR A 201 -7.22 20.38 16.63
C THR A 201 -7.60 21.84 16.88
N THR A 202 -7.46 22.72 15.89
CA THR A 202 -7.82 24.15 16.02
C THR A 202 -9.33 24.29 15.88
N LYS A 203 -10.08 23.96 16.94
CA LYS A 203 -11.55 24.03 16.94
C LYS A 203 -12.02 25.50 16.80
N PRO A 204 -12.64 25.90 15.68
CA PRO A 204 -13.09 27.29 15.50
C PRO A 204 -14.22 27.67 16.46
N SER A 205 -14.29 28.94 16.85
CA SER A 205 -15.39 29.46 17.68
C SER A 205 -16.71 29.60 16.90
N ASN A 206 -16.67 29.70 15.57
CA ASN A 206 -17.84 29.78 14.70
C ASN A 206 -18.37 28.37 14.36
N ASP A 207 -19.66 28.14 14.61
CA ASP A 207 -20.40 26.91 14.34
C ASP A 207 -20.28 26.45 12.88
N GLY A 208 -20.42 27.37 11.92
CA GLY A 208 -20.30 27.05 10.51
C GLY A 208 -18.90 26.57 10.15
N MET A 209 -17.86 27.19 10.72
CA MET A 209 -16.48 26.72 10.52
C MET A 209 -16.23 25.36 11.16
N ARG A 210 -16.81 25.07 12.35
CA ARG A 210 -16.74 23.73 12.96
C ARG A 210 -17.42 22.67 12.09
N GLN A 211 -18.56 23.00 11.50
CA GLN A 211 -19.25 22.11 10.57
C GLN A 211 -18.42 21.86 9.31
N THR A 212 -17.81 22.90 8.72
CA THR A 212 -16.93 22.75 7.55
C THR A 212 -15.74 21.86 7.88
N MET A 213 -15.05 22.12 8.99
CA MET A 213 -13.94 21.30 9.46
C MET A 213 -14.36 19.83 9.63
N ARG A 214 -15.54 19.57 10.19
CA ARG A 214 -16.07 18.22 10.31
C ARG A 214 -16.37 17.58 8.96
N GLN A 215 -16.86 18.34 7.98
CA GLN A 215 -17.05 17.81 6.62
C GLN A 215 -15.74 17.47 5.93
N ASP A 216 -14.67 18.22 6.16
CA ASP A 216 -13.35 17.93 5.61
C ASP A 216 -12.77 16.64 6.23
N GLU A 217 -12.96 16.42 7.54
CA GLU A 217 -12.63 15.14 8.19
C GLU A 217 -13.45 13.97 7.62
N MET A 218 -14.75 14.17 7.39
CA MET A 218 -15.63 13.15 6.81
C MET A 218 -15.23 12.82 5.36
N GLU A 219 -14.85 13.82 4.56
CA GLU A 219 -14.33 13.59 3.21
C GLU A 219 -13.10 12.70 3.22
N ASP A 220 -12.11 12.99 4.08
CA ASP A 220 -10.89 12.19 4.19
C ASP A 220 -11.19 10.75 4.66
N MET A 221 -12.07 10.57 5.66
CA MET A 221 -12.48 9.24 6.11
C MET A 221 -13.24 8.44 5.03
N VAL A 222 -14.17 9.09 4.31
CA VAL A 222 -14.87 8.44 3.19
C VAL A 222 -13.89 8.09 2.08
N ALA A 223 -12.93 8.98 1.75
CA ALA A 223 -11.88 8.72 0.78
C ALA A 223 -11.03 7.51 1.20
N LEU A 224 -10.55 7.49 2.45
CA LEU A 224 -9.77 6.40 3.01
C LEU A 224 -10.49 5.05 2.89
N VAL A 225 -11.75 4.97 3.32
CA VAL A 225 -12.54 3.72 3.27
C VAL A 225 -12.82 3.30 1.82
N SER A 226 -13.36 4.20 1.01
CA SER A 226 -13.80 3.90 -0.36
C SER A 226 -12.64 3.56 -1.28
N GLN A 227 -11.52 4.29 -1.22
CA GLN A 227 -10.36 4.01 -2.05
C GLN A 227 -9.63 2.74 -1.60
N THR A 228 -9.51 2.50 -0.28
CA THR A 228 -8.76 1.35 0.24
C THR A 228 -9.44 0.02 -0.07
N PHE A 229 -10.76 -0.07 0.19
CA PHE A 229 -11.50 -1.33 0.11
C PHE A 229 -12.33 -1.50 -1.16
N LEU A 230 -12.81 -0.41 -1.75
CA LEU A 230 -13.64 -0.47 -2.96
C LEU A 230 -12.87 -0.01 -4.20
N GLY A 231 -11.72 0.66 -4.04
CA GLY A 231 -11.03 1.28 -5.16
C GLY A 231 -11.92 2.31 -5.87
N MET A 232 -12.76 3.04 -5.13
CA MET A 232 -13.66 4.05 -5.71
C MET A 232 -13.35 5.43 -5.13
N THR A 233 -13.53 6.46 -5.96
CA THR A 233 -13.34 7.88 -5.58
C THR A 233 -14.64 8.50 -5.05
N THR A 234 -15.35 7.82 -4.14
CA THR A 234 -16.66 8.24 -3.63
C THR A 234 -16.65 9.66 -3.04
N HIS A 235 -15.56 10.03 -2.37
CA HIS A 235 -15.38 11.38 -1.80
C HIS A 235 -15.54 12.52 -2.83
N CYS A 236 -15.24 12.29 -4.11
CA CYS A 236 -15.43 13.29 -5.15
C CYS A 236 -16.92 13.64 -5.39
N ALA A 237 -17.85 12.80 -4.93
CA ALA A 237 -19.29 13.06 -5.01
C ALA A 237 -19.82 13.99 -3.89
N ARG A 238 -18.96 14.50 -2.99
CA ARG A 238 -19.34 15.39 -1.88
C ARG A 238 -20.17 16.59 -2.31
N CYS A 239 -19.78 17.25 -3.41
CA CYS A 239 -20.39 18.50 -3.84
C CYS A 239 -21.47 18.32 -4.91
N HIS A 240 -21.31 17.32 -5.78
CA HIS A 240 -22.24 16.97 -6.85
C HIS A 240 -22.02 15.51 -7.22
N ASP A 241 -22.95 14.91 -7.97
CA ASP A 241 -22.80 13.53 -8.44
C ASP A 241 -21.48 13.34 -9.17
N HIS A 242 -20.84 12.20 -8.96
CA HIS A 242 -19.51 11.95 -9.48
C HIS A 242 -19.47 12.13 -11.01
N LYS A 243 -18.39 12.73 -11.51
CA LYS A 243 -18.31 13.21 -12.90
C LYS A 243 -18.46 12.10 -13.96
N PHE A 244 -18.04 10.88 -13.62
CA PHE A 244 -17.93 9.76 -14.54
C PHE A 244 -18.57 8.49 -13.98
N ASP A 245 -18.20 8.13 -12.76
CA ASP A 245 -18.78 6.97 -12.06
C ASP A 245 -20.23 7.21 -11.62
N PRO A 246 -21.07 6.16 -11.56
CA PRO A 246 -22.48 6.24 -11.17
C PRO A 246 -22.62 6.37 -9.64
N ILE A 247 -21.96 7.36 -9.05
CA ILE A 247 -21.96 7.63 -7.61
C ILE A 247 -22.66 8.97 -7.39
N SER A 248 -23.83 8.94 -6.76
CA SER A 248 -24.55 10.16 -6.42
C SER A 248 -23.93 10.89 -5.23
N SER A 249 -24.22 12.19 -5.09
CA SER A 249 -23.93 12.89 -3.84
C SER A 249 -24.62 12.25 -2.65
N ARG A 250 -25.81 11.67 -2.86
CA ARG A 250 -26.52 10.94 -1.82
C ARG A 250 -25.70 9.75 -1.32
N ASP A 251 -25.09 8.96 -2.20
CA ASP A 251 -24.22 7.82 -1.85
C ASP A 251 -23.05 8.26 -0.95
N TYR A 252 -22.38 9.38 -1.30
CA TYR A 252 -21.34 9.96 -0.47
C TYR A 252 -21.84 10.25 0.95
N TYR A 253 -23.00 10.92 1.07
CA TYR A 253 -23.54 11.29 2.37
C TYR A 253 -24.06 10.08 3.17
N ARG A 254 -24.49 8.98 2.53
CA ARG A 254 -24.83 7.71 3.20
C ARG A 254 -23.60 7.03 3.80
N MET A 255 -22.49 7.00 3.05
CA MET A 255 -21.23 6.50 3.57
C MET A 255 -20.72 7.39 4.70
N ALA A 256 -20.78 8.72 4.54
CA ALA A 256 -20.41 9.67 5.60
C ALA A 256 -21.28 9.49 6.85
N ALA A 257 -22.59 9.26 6.69
CA ALA A 257 -23.51 8.97 7.80
C ALA A 257 -23.10 7.72 8.59
N SER A 258 -22.50 6.73 7.92
CA SER A 258 -21.99 5.50 8.55
C SER A 258 -20.73 5.71 9.39
N LEU A 259 -19.97 6.78 9.12
CA LEU A 259 -18.73 7.15 9.81
C LEU A 259 -18.87 8.40 10.71
N ALA A 260 -20.06 9.00 10.75
CA ALA A 260 -20.31 10.27 11.41
C ALA A 260 -20.02 10.27 12.92
N GLY A 261 -19.99 9.10 13.56
CA GLY A 261 -19.68 8.92 14.98
C GLY A 261 -18.20 8.75 15.30
N VAL A 262 -17.31 8.78 14.30
CA VAL A 262 -15.87 8.62 14.49
C VAL A 262 -15.21 9.94 14.92
N GLU A 263 -14.61 10.00 16.11
CA GLU A 263 -13.69 11.07 16.53
C GLU A 263 -12.28 10.48 16.74
N PHE A 264 -11.25 11.28 16.44
CA PHE A 264 -9.87 10.94 16.76
C PHE A 264 -9.62 11.03 18.26
N GLY A 265 -8.90 10.07 18.83
CA GLY A 265 -8.48 10.20 20.23
C GLY A 265 -7.56 9.09 20.73
N GLU A 266 -7.06 9.28 21.95
CA GLU A 266 -6.39 8.22 22.72
C GLU A 266 -7.42 7.48 23.56
N ARG A 267 -7.48 6.16 23.38
CA ARG A 267 -8.33 5.26 24.17
C ARG A 267 -7.51 4.38 25.09
N VAL A 268 -7.99 4.24 26.32
CA VAL A 268 -7.50 3.22 27.25
C VAL A 268 -7.91 1.85 26.70
N LEU A 269 -6.94 0.95 26.62
CA LEU A 269 -7.14 -0.42 26.17
C LEU A 269 -7.78 -1.23 27.30
N PRO A 270 -8.70 -2.15 26.98
CA PRO A 270 -9.22 -3.10 27.94
C PRO A 270 -8.06 -3.88 28.60
N SER A 271 -7.96 -3.91 29.93
CA SER A 271 -6.90 -4.68 30.59
C SER A 271 -7.19 -6.18 30.45
N GLY A 272 -6.37 -6.90 29.69
CA GLY A 272 -6.48 -8.34 29.47
C GLY A 272 -6.23 -9.22 30.71
N SER A 273 -5.92 -8.64 31.86
CA SER A 273 -5.82 -9.30 33.16
C SER A 273 -5.87 -8.25 34.28
N GLU A 274 -6.64 -8.51 35.34
CA GLU A 274 -6.56 -7.73 36.58
C GLU A 274 -5.09 -7.72 37.08
N GLY A 275 -4.42 -6.56 37.09
CA GLY A 275 -3.18 -6.40 37.88
C GLY A 275 -1.93 -5.77 37.26
N SER A 276 -1.92 -5.29 36.01
CA SER A 276 -0.75 -4.55 35.50
C SER A 276 -0.84 -3.04 35.83
N PRO A 277 0.16 -2.42 36.49
CA PRO A 277 0.14 -0.98 36.77
C PRO A 277 0.47 -0.17 35.50
N GLY A 278 -0.51 0.60 35.03
CA GLY A 278 -0.40 1.57 33.93
C GLY A 278 -1.49 1.35 32.88
N GLU A 279 -2.39 2.32 32.70
CA GLU A 279 -3.40 2.27 31.63
C GLU A 279 -2.71 2.29 30.26
N GLU A 280 -2.65 1.13 29.58
CA GLU A 280 -2.17 1.08 28.21
C GLU A 280 -3.15 1.82 27.29
N LYS A 281 -2.65 2.67 26.39
CA LYS A 281 -3.47 3.43 25.45
C LYS A 281 -3.13 3.14 23.99
N ALA A 282 -4.09 3.37 23.10
CA ALA A 282 -3.91 3.40 21.65
C ALA A 282 -4.56 4.65 21.04
N TRP A 283 -3.99 5.18 19.95
CA TRP A 283 -4.66 6.17 19.11
C TRP A 283 -5.67 5.45 18.22
N ALA A 284 -6.95 5.66 18.44
CA ALA A 284 -8.05 4.86 17.89
C ALA A 284 -9.35 5.67 17.81
N VAL A 285 -10.41 5.08 17.24
CA VAL A 285 -11.74 5.71 17.17
C VAL A 285 -12.28 5.94 18.57
N THR A 286 -12.57 7.19 18.91
CA THR A 286 -13.35 7.59 20.08
C THR A 286 -14.80 7.83 19.63
N PRO A 287 -15.72 6.90 19.89
CA PRO A 287 -17.08 7.01 19.38
C PRO A 287 -17.82 8.19 20.04
N ILE A 288 -18.50 8.98 19.22
CA ILE A 288 -19.41 10.05 19.64
C ILE A 288 -20.81 9.81 19.05
N PRO A 289 -21.88 10.41 19.62
CA PRO A 289 -23.19 10.37 18.98
C PRO A 289 -23.10 10.92 17.54
N PRO A 290 -23.43 10.13 16.51
CA PRO A 290 -23.19 10.51 15.11
C PRO A 290 -24.06 11.67 14.62
N GLY A 291 -25.20 11.91 15.27
CA GLY A 291 -26.16 12.93 14.86
C GLY A 291 -26.83 12.66 13.51
N LEU A 292 -27.50 13.68 12.98
CA LEU A 292 -28.18 13.64 11.69
C LEU A 292 -27.23 14.04 10.56
N THR A 293 -27.22 13.26 9.48
CA THR A 293 -26.49 13.58 8.25
C THR A 293 -27.48 14.05 7.20
N HIS A 294 -27.15 15.14 6.51
CA HIS A 294 -27.96 15.68 5.43
C HIS A 294 -27.11 15.77 4.17
N VAL A 295 -27.72 15.61 3.00
CA VAL A 295 -27.09 16.03 1.76
C VAL A 295 -26.88 17.54 1.80
N LEU A 296 -25.67 18.00 1.48
CA LEU A 296 -25.37 19.43 1.41
C LEU A 296 -25.36 19.88 -0.04
N HIS A 297 -26.05 20.98 -0.33
CA HIS A 297 -26.00 21.57 -1.66
C HIS A 297 -24.58 22.07 -1.94
N ARG A 298 -23.90 21.48 -2.93
CA ARG A 298 -22.51 21.82 -3.29
C ARG A 298 -21.52 21.69 -2.13
N GLY A 299 -21.79 20.79 -1.18
CA GLY A 299 -20.95 20.59 -0.01
C GLY A 299 -21.03 21.71 1.04
N GLU A 300 -21.93 22.69 0.86
CA GLU A 300 -22.03 23.84 1.77
C GLU A 300 -22.82 23.52 3.04
N VAL A 301 -22.17 23.60 4.19
CA VAL A 301 -22.71 23.19 5.50
C VAL A 301 -23.97 23.94 5.96
N GLN A 302 -24.20 25.15 5.43
CA GLN A 302 -25.38 25.95 5.73
C GLN A 302 -26.56 25.63 4.81
N GLN A 303 -26.34 24.89 3.72
CA GLN A 303 -27.36 24.55 2.72
C GLN A 303 -27.71 23.07 2.80
N LYS A 304 -28.31 22.67 3.93
CA LYS A 304 -28.80 21.30 4.14
C LYS A 304 -30.02 21.02 3.26
N ARG A 305 -30.06 19.83 2.68
CA ARG A 305 -31.21 19.29 1.94
C ARG A 305 -31.82 18.13 2.72
N GLU A 306 -32.17 17.04 2.05
CA GLU A 306 -32.74 15.86 2.65
C GLU A 306 -31.78 15.20 3.67
N GLU A 307 -32.38 14.66 4.72
CA GLU A 307 -31.70 13.76 5.65
C GLU A 307 -31.39 12.42 4.96
N VAL A 308 -30.25 11.83 5.26
CA VAL A 308 -29.87 10.51 4.78
C VAL A 308 -29.53 9.57 5.92
N THR A 309 -29.91 8.30 5.75
CA THR A 309 -29.55 7.22 6.65
C THR A 309 -28.19 6.62 6.26
N PRO A 310 -27.50 5.97 7.21
CA PRO A 310 -26.29 5.18 6.93
C PRO A 310 -26.51 4.18 5.79
N GLY A 311 -25.53 4.08 4.88
CA GLY A 311 -25.65 3.22 3.70
C GLY A 311 -24.37 3.16 2.86
N GLY A 312 -24.45 2.37 1.80
CA GLY A 312 -23.40 2.15 0.80
C GLY A 312 -23.68 2.85 -0.54
N LEU A 313 -23.07 2.33 -1.60
CA LEU A 313 -23.20 2.83 -2.97
C LEU A 313 -24.33 2.13 -3.72
N GLU A 314 -25.28 2.88 -4.29
CA GLU A 314 -26.35 2.33 -5.15
C GLU A 314 -25.81 1.68 -6.44
N ALA A 315 -24.62 2.10 -6.90
CA ALA A 315 -23.91 1.52 -8.03
C ALA A 315 -23.61 0.02 -7.90
N LEU A 316 -23.52 -0.50 -6.67
CA LEU A 316 -23.29 -1.91 -6.40
C LEU A 316 -24.64 -2.65 -6.31
N ALA A 317 -25.30 -2.81 -7.46
CA ALA A 317 -26.67 -3.32 -7.57
C ALA A 317 -26.93 -4.71 -6.96
N MET A 318 -25.88 -5.47 -6.64
CA MET A 318 -25.95 -6.78 -5.97
C MET A 318 -26.01 -6.67 -4.43
N LEU A 319 -25.87 -5.46 -3.89
CA LEU A 319 -25.93 -5.14 -2.47
C LEU A 319 -26.97 -4.07 -2.20
N GLU A 320 -27.67 -4.17 -1.08
CA GLU A 320 -28.58 -3.12 -0.63
C GLU A 320 -27.77 -1.91 -0.13
N ALA A 321 -27.94 -0.76 -0.77
CA ALA A 321 -27.29 0.48 -0.34
C ALA A 321 -27.92 1.05 0.94
N ASP A 322 -29.15 0.65 1.28
CA ASP A 322 -29.78 0.98 2.56
C ASP A 322 -29.50 -0.06 3.63
N PHE A 323 -28.87 0.36 4.71
CA PHE A 323 -28.59 -0.55 5.82
C PHE A 323 -29.81 -0.81 6.72
N GLY A 324 -30.94 -0.15 6.45
CA GLY A 324 -32.16 -0.29 7.26
C GLY A 324 -32.01 0.34 8.66
N LEU A 325 -30.98 1.15 8.86
CA LEU A 325 -30.72 1.87 10.10
C LEU A 325 -31.44 3.21 10.09
N THR A 326 -31.94 3.60 11.25
CA THR A 326 -32.43 4.97 11.45
C THR A 326 -31.27 5.93 11.70
N SER A 327 -31.49 7.22 11.49
CA SER A 327 -30.53 8.27 11.84
C SER A 327 -30.24 8.41 13.34
N GLN A 328 -30.89 7.61 14.20
CA GLN A 328 -30.62 7.52 15.63
C GLN A 328 -29.74 6.32 16.01
N ALA A 329 -29.40 5.44 15.05
CA ALA A 329 -28.48 4.34 15.30
C ALA A 329 -27.12 4.85 15.82
N ASP A 330 -26.54 4.14 16.79
CA ASP A 330 -25.25 4.47 17.38
C ASP A 330 -24.09 4.23 16.39
N ASP A 331 -22.93 4.83 16.68
CA ASP A 331 -21.72 4.70 15.85
C ASP A 331 -21.31 3.25 15.59
N GLY A 332 -21.35 2.40 16.62
CA GLY A 332 -20.92 1.01 16.53
C GLY A 332 -21.80 0.21 15.55
N SER A 333 -23.11 0.34 15.68
CA SER A 333 -24.07 -0.28 14.76
C SER A 333 -23.85 0.17 13.31
N ARG A 334 -23.63 1.47 13.09
CA ARG A 334 -23.39 2.03 11.74
C ARG A 334 -22.11 1.49 11.10
N ARG A 335 -20.99 1.51 11.83
CA ARG A 335 -19.70 1.00 11.34
C ARG A 335 -19.73 -0.51 11.11
N ALA A 336 -20.41 -1.27 11.97
CA ALA A 336 -20.58 -2.71 11.80
C ALA A 336 -21.30 -3.04 10.49
N HIS A 337 -22.44 -2.39 10.21
CA HIS A 337 -23.16 -2.56 8.94
C HIS A 337 -22.33 -2.15 7.72
N LEU A 338 -21.61 -1.03 7.78
CA LEU A 338 -20.70 -0.63 6.71
C LEU A 338 -19.62 -1.68 6.47
N SER A 339 -19.07 -2.26 7.54
CA SER A 339 -18.04 -3.29 7.44
C SER A 339 -18.55 -4.57 6.81
N ASP A 340 -19.77 -4.99 7.15
CA ASP A 340 -20.40 -6.18 6.59
C ASP A 340 -20.74 -5.94 5.10
N TRP A 341 -21.22 -4.75 4.73
CA TRP A 341 -21.50 -4.39 3.34
C TRP A 341 -20.23 -4.32 2.47
N ILE A 342 -19.13 -3.78 2.98
CA ILE A 342 -17.84 -3.74 2.26
C ILE A 342 -17.30 -5.14 2.04
N THR A 343 -17.40 -6.01 3.03
CA THR A 343 -16.77 -7.34 3.02
C THR A 343 -17.69 -8.47 2.54
N ASP A 344 -18.92 -8.15 2.15
CA ASP A 344 -19.85 -9.11 1.56
C ASP A 344 -19.23 -9.75 0.31
N VAL A 345 -19.31 -11.08 0.21
CA VAL A 345 -18.75 -11.84 -0.93
C VAL A 345 -19.38 -11.46 -2.29
N ARG A 346 -20.57 -10.85 -2.28
CA ARG A 346 -21.22 -10.31 -3.48
C ARG A 346 -20.61 -8.99 -3.91
N ASN A 347 -19.88 -8.29 -3.03
CA ASN A 347 -19.17 -7.06 -3.37
C ASN A 347 -18.08 -7.36 -4.41
N PRO A 348 -18.23 -6.87 -5.66
CA PRO A 348 -17.32 -7.24 -6.72
C PRO A 348 -15.95 -6.54 -6.60
N LEU A 349 -15.86 -5.44 -5.84
CA LEU A 349 -14.66 -4.62 -5.76
C LEU A 349 -13.69 -5.12 -4.69
N PHE A 350 -14.20 -5.57 -3.55
CA PHE A 350 -13.39 -5.89 -2.37
C PHE A 350 -12.24 -6.87 -2.67
N ALA A 351 -12.56 -8.00 -3.31
CA ALA A 351 -11.56 -8.99 -3.71
C ALA A 351 -10.67 -8.50 -4.88
N ARG A 352 -11.25 -7.86 -5.90
CA ARG A 352 -10.50 -7.37 -7.07
C ARG A 352 -9.43 -6.35 -6.67
N VAL A 353 -9.77 -5.42 -5.78
CA VAL A 353 -8.89 -4.34 -5.34
C VAL A 353 -7.69 -4.89 -4.60
N VAL A 354 -7.89 -5.78 -3.63
CA VAL A 354 -6.75 -6.36 -2.87
C VAL A 354 -5.90 -7.28 -3.73
N VAL A 355 -6.49 -8.07 -4.63
CA VAL A 355 -5.76 -8.90 -5.59
C VAL A 355 -4.88 -8.04 -6.48
N ASN A 356 -5.44 -6.97 -7.07
CA ASN A 356 -4.70 -6.05 -7.91
C ASN A 356 -3.57 -5.35 -7.17
N ARG A 357 -3.80 -4.97 -5.90
CA ARG A 357 -2.79 -4.32 -5.05
C ARG A 357 -1.62 -5.27 -4.76
N ILE A 358 -1.91 -6.51 -4.37
CA ILE A 358 -0.87 -7.53 -4.12
C ILE A 358 -0.11 -7.85 -5.41
N TRP A 359 -0.83 -8.00 -6.53
CA TRP A 359 -0.23 -8.18 -7.85
C TRP A 359 0.75 -7.04 -8.19
N MET A 360 0.31 -5.79 -8.00
CA MET A 360 1.14 -4.61 -8.27
C MET A 360 2.44 -4.62 -7.48
N HIS A 361 2.44 -5.00 -6.20
CA HIS A 361 3.67 -5.01 -5.41
C HIS A 361 4.67 -6.06 -5.88
N HIS A 362 4.20 -7.20 -6.40
CA HIS A 362 5.07 -8.25 -6.97
C HIS A 362 5.59 -7.89 -8.37
N PHE A 363 4.75 -7.35 -9.25
CA PHE A 363 5.11 -7.10 -10.65
C PHE A 363 5.50 -5.64 -10.96
N GLY A 364 5.35 -4.72 -10.00
CA GLY A 364 5.58 -3.27 -10.17
C GLY A 364 4.41 -2.50 -10.80
N GLN A 365 3.43 -3.21 -11.35
CA GLN A 365 2.23 -2.66 -11.96
C GLN A 365 1.05 -3.61 -11.72
N GLY A 366 -0.12 -3.05 -11.41
CA GLY A 366 -1.34 -3.84 -11.24
C GLY A 366 -1.91 -4.30 -12.59
N LEU A 367 -2.75 -5.33 -12.57
CA LEU A 367 -3.59 -5.70 -13.71
C LEU A 367 -4.46 -4.50 -14.13
N VAL A 368 -5.03 -3.78 -13.16
CA VAL A 368 -5.56 -2.42 -13.29
C VAL A 368 -4.48 -1.44 -12.84
N LEU A 369 -4.19 -0.43 -13.67
CA LEU A 369 -3.07 0.49 -13.42
C LEU A 369 -3.25 1.41 -12.21
N THR A 370 -4.50 1.64 -11.82
CA THR A 370 -4.93 2.55 -10.76
C THR A 370 -5.46 1.73 -9.56
N PRO A 371 -4.60 1.38 -8.59
CA PRO A 371 -4.96 0.47 -7.50
C PRO A 371 -6.09 0.97 -6.56
N ASN A 372 -6.40 2.26 -6.59
CA ASN A 372 -7.46 2.89 -5.77
C ASN A 372 -8.57 3.56 -6.62
N ASP A 373 -8.57 3.34 -7.93
CA ASP A 373 -9.63 3.82 -8.83
C ASP A 373 -9.94 2.71 -9.84
N PHE A 374 -11.04 2.01 -9.61
CA PHE A 374 -11.63 0.96 -10.45
C PHE A 374 -12.85 1.50 -11.20
N GLY A 375 -13.14 2.79 -11.04
CA GLY A 375 -14.18 3.48 -11.78
C GLY A 375 -13.82 3.64 -13.26
N VAL A 376 -14.66 4.37 -13.98
CA VAL A 376 -14.51 4.67 -15.41
C VAL A 376 -13.14 5.31 -15.69
N SER A 377 -12.65 6.16 -14.78
CA SER A 377 -11.36 6.85 -14.93
C SER A 377 -10.14 5.94 -14.67
N GLY A 378 -10.34 4.83 -13.96
CA GLY A 378 -9.29 3.85 -13.65
C GLY A 378 -8.90 2.92 -14.81
N GLY A 379 -9.77 2.81 -15.81
CA GLY A 379 -9.56 1.95 -16.97
C GLY A 379 -9.82 0.47 -16.70
N GLN A 380 -9.40 -0.37 -17.64
CA GLN A 380 -9.67 -1.81 -17.65
C GLN A 380 -8.44 -2.63 -17.28
N PRO A 381 -8.62 -3.83 -16.69
CA PRO A 381 -7.52 -4.73 -16.39
C PRO A 381 -6.88 -5.27 -17.67
N SER A 382 -5.57 -5.50 -17.66
CA SER A 382 -4.89 -6.19 -18.77
C SER A 382 -5.34 -7.64 -18.93
N HIS A 383 -5.69 -8.30 -17.82
CA HIS A 383 -6.17 -9.68 -17.79
C HIS A 383 -7.44 -9.78 -16.93
N PRO A 384 -8.62 -9.42 -17.47
CA PRO A 384 -9.88 -9.39 -16.71
C PRO A 384 -10.25 -10.76 -16.14
N GLU A 385 -10.08 -11.81 -16.93
CA GLU A 385 -10.38 -13.19 -16.53
C GLU A 385 -9.48 -13.69 -15.39
N LEU A 386 -8.17 -13.37 -15.46
CA LEU A 386 -7.23 -13.68 -14.38
C LEU A 386 -7.58 -12.95 -13.09
N LEU A 387 -7.95 -11.67 -13.18
CA LEU A 387 -8.32 -10.87 -12.00
C LEU A 387 -9.54 -11.47 -11.28
N ASP A 388 -10.60 -11.82 -12.03
CA ASP A 388 -11.80 -12.44 -11.47
C ASP A 388 -11.52 -13.85 -10.94
N TRP A 389 -10.69 -14.63 -11.63
CA TRP A 389 -10.27 -15.95 -11.17
C TRP A 389 -9.49 -15.86 -9.85
N MET A 390 -8.55 -14.93 -9.74
CA MET A 390 -7.76 -14.72 -8.52
C MET A 390 -8.59 -14.15 -7.37
N ALA A 391 -9.60 -13.32 -7.67
CA ALA A 391 -10.57 -12.86 -6.68
C ALA A 391 -11.35 -14.04 -6.09
N TRP A 392 -11.84 -14.96 -6.93
CA TRP A 392 -12.47 -16.20 -6.46
C TRP A 392 -11.49 -17.13 -5.75
N TYR A 393 -10.25 -17.24 -6.21
CA TYR A 393 -9.20 -17.99 -5.50
C TYR A 393 -9.04 -17.48 -4.07
N LEU A 394 -8.98 -16.16 -3.88
CA LEU A 394 -8.86 -15.57 -2.54
C LEU A 394 -10.07 -15.89 -1.66
N ILE A 395 -11.29 -15.77 -2.20
CA ILE A 395 -12.53 -16.12 -1.49
C ILE A 395 -12.56 -17.61 -1.12
N ASP A 396 -12.26 -18.49 -2.07
CA ASP A 396 -12.29 -19.95 -1.90
C ASP A 396 -11.16 -20.45 -0.97
N HIS A 397 -10.12 -19.64 -0.72
CA HIS A 397 -9.03 -19.89 0.24
C HIS A 397 -9.17 -19.04 1.52
N GLU A 398 -10.41 -18.81 1.95
CA GLU A 398 -10.73 -18.17 3.24
C GLU A 398 -10.04 -16.81 3.43
N TRP A 399 -9.89 -16.05 2.34
CA TRP A 399 -9.27 -14.73 2.32
C TRP A 399 -7.80 -14.70 2.79
N SER A 400 -7.07 -15.82 2.71
CA SER A 400 -5.65 -15.91 3.05
C SER A 400 -4.79 -15.12 2.04
N LEU A 401 -4.16 -14.04 2.51
CA LEU A 401 -3.22 -13.28 1.69
C LEU A 401 -1.94 -14.07 1.45
N LYS A 402 -1.48 -14.90 2.40
CA LYS A 402 -0.31 -15.78 2.18
C LYS A 402 -0.57 -16.83 1.10
N ALA A 403 -1.79 -17.37 1.01
CA ALA A 403 -2.16 -18.27 -0.08
C ALA A 403 -2.09 -17.56 -1.44
N LEU A 404 -2.51 -16.30 -1.51
CA LEU A 404 -2.42 -15.47 -2.72
C LEU A 404 -0.97 -15.11 -3.08
N HIS A 405 -0.12 -14.73 -2.12
CA HIS A 405 1.30 -14.53 -2.36
C HIS A 405 1.95 -15.82 -2.89
N ARG A 406 1.67 -16.96 -2.26
CA ARG A 406 2.19 -18.26 -2.68
C ARG A 406 1.81 -18.60 -4.12
N LEU A 407 0.54 -18.42 -4.49
CA LEU A 407 0.06 -18.60 -5.86
C LEU A 407 0.88 -17.76 -6.84
N ILE A 408 1.07 -16.46 -6.58
CA ILE A 408 1.83 -15.59 -7.49
C ILE A 408 3.31 -16.04 -7.58
N LEU A 409 3.95 -16.25 -6.43
CA LEU A 409 5.39 -16.51 -6.33
C LEU A 409 5.80 -17.89 -6.86
N THR A 410 4.87 -18.84 -6.97
CA THR A 410 5.12 -20.16 -7.54
C THR A 410 4.82 -20.27 -9.03
N SER A 411 4.29 -19.20 -9.65
CA SER A 411 4.12 -19.10 -11.10
C SER A 411 5.46 -19.01 -11.85
N ALA A 412 5.52 -19.55 -13.06
CA ALA A 412 6.62 -19.31 -13.98
C ALA A 412 6.67 -17.84 -14.40
N THR A 413 5.51 -17.17 -14.51
CA THR A 413 5.36 -15.75 -14.83
C THR A 413 6.15 -14.86 -13.87
N TRP A 414 6.03 -15.07 -12.55
CA TRP A 414 6.81 -14.31 -11.56
C TRP A 414 8.29 -14.68 -11.59
N GLN A 415 8.63 -15.93 -11.94
CA GLN A 415 10.02 -16.42 -11.97
C GLN A 415 10.78 -16.04 -13.24
N GLN A 416 10.17 -15.36 -14.21
CA GLN A 416 10.82 -14.94 -15.45
C GLN A 416 12.06 -14.07 -15.19
N GLN A 417 13.05 -14.16 -16.07
CA GLN A 417 14.13 -13.19 -16.15
C GLN A 417 13.64 -11.84 -16.70
N SER A 418 14.46 -10.80 -16.55
CA SER A 418 14.09 -9.40 -16.85
C SER A 418 14.71 -8.87 -18.14
N SER A 419 15.48 -9.70 -18.85
CA SER A 419 16.19 -9.33 -20.08
C SER A 419 15.22 -8.83 -21.16
N PRO A 420 15.45 -7.64 -21.74
CA PRO A 420 14.62 -7.14 -22.83
C PRO A 420 14.86 -7.95 -24.12
N ARG A 421 13.79 -8.21 -24.88
CA ARG A 421 13.84 -8.72 -26.26
C ARG A 421 13.24 -7.70 -27.19
N ALA A 422 13.98 -7.30 -28.24
CA ALA A 422 13.57 -6.22 -29.15
C ALA A 422 12.18 -6.48 -29.77
N GLU A 423 11.98 -7.69 -30.31
CA GLU A 423 10.69 -8.14 -30.90
C GLU A 423 9.51 -8.04 -29.93
N ALA A 424 9.73 -8.31 -28.64
CA ALA A 424 8.69 -8.26 -27.63
C ALA A 424 8.41 -6.81 -27.20
N MET A 425 9.44 -5.97 -27.12
CA MET A 425 9.30 -4.54 -26.86
C MET A 425 8.56 -3.80 -27.97
N GLU A 426 8.69 -4.22 -29.23
CA GLU A 426 7.92 -3.63 -30.34
C GLU A 426 6.42 -3.88 -30.20
N LYS A 427 6.02 -5.02 -29.62
CA LYS A 427 4.61 -5.40 -29.43
C LYS A 427 4.03 -4.92 -28.10
N ASP A 428 4.83 -4.97 -27.03
CA ASP A 428 4.42 -4.67 -25.65
C ASP A 428 5.59 -4.07 -24.86
N ALA A 429 5.95 -2.82 -25.20
CA ALA A 429 7.02 -2.07 -24.55
C ALA A 429 6.78 -1.88 -23.03
N ASP A 430 5.53 -1.67 -22.65
CA ASP A 430 5.10 -1.49 -21.26
C ASP A 430 5.10 -2.79 -20.45
N ASN A 431 5.33 -3.94 -21.12
CA ASN A 431 5.29 -5.28 -20.52
C ASN A 431 3.95 -5.58 -19.83
N ARG A 432 2.85 -5.07 -20.41
CA ARG A 432 1.49 -5.19 -19.87
C ARG A 432 0.93 -6.61 -19.97
N LEU A 433 1.45 -7.40 -20.92
CA LEU A 433 1.18 -8.82 -21.12
C LEU A 433 2.15 -9.73 -20.36
N LEU A 434 3.13 -9.16 -19.64
CA LEU A 434 4.02 -9.87 -18.71
C LEU A 434 4.90 -10.94 -19.38
N TRP A 435 5.47 -10.62 -20.54
CA TRP A 435 6.42 -11.49 -21.25
C TRP A 435 7.82 -11.54 -20.60
N ARG A 436 8.05 -10.75 -19.56
CA ARG A 436 9.25 -10.77 -18.71
C ARG A 436 8.97 -10.22 -17.30
N MET A 437 9.92 -10.36 -16.39
CA MET A 437 9.92 -9.58 -15.15
C MET A 437 10.38 -8.13 -15.40
N VAL A 438 9.77 -7.16 -14.74
CA VAL A 438 10.25 -5.77 -14.75
C VAL A 438 11.23 -5.55 -13.60
N PRO A 439 12.47 -5.07 -13.87
CA PRO A 439 13.38 -4.68 -12.81
C PRO A 439 12.77 -3.57 -11.94
N ARG A 440 12.81 -3.74 -10.62
CA ARG A 440 12.29 -2.77 -9.65
C ARG A 440 13.42 -2.19 -8.82
N ARG A 441 13.43 -0.87 -8.68
CA ARG A 441 14.35 -0.20 -7.78
C ARG A 441 13.88 -0.42 -6.33
N LEU A 442 14.83 -0.63 -5.43
CA LEU A 442 14.56 -0.67 -3.98
C LEU A 442 13.88 0.62 -3.54
N GLU A 443 12.83 0.45 -2.74
CA GLU A 443 12.20 1.55 -2.01
C GLU A 443 13.17 2.14 -0.99
N GLY A 444 13.05 3.44 -0.70
CA GLY A 444 13.98 4.15 0.18
C GLY A 444 14.19 3.48 1.54
N GLU A 445 13.16 2.91 2.12
CA GLU A 445 13.27 2.20 3.39
C GLU A 445 13.94 0.84 3.27
N SER A 446 13.68 0.09 2.19
CA SER A 446 14.35 -1.20 1.95
C SER A 446 15.82 -0.99 1.63
N LEU A 447 16.15 0.09 0.92
CA LEU A 447 17.52 0.56 0.72
C LEU A 447 18.18 0.88 2.06
N ARG A 448 17.58 1.74 2.89
CA ARG A 448 18.10 2.07 4.22
C ARG A 448 18.34 0.83 5.08
N ASP A 449 17.36 -0.07 5.14
CA ASP A 449 17.47 -1.30 5.93
C ASP A 449 18.58 -2.22 5.37
N THR A 450 18.76 -2.26 4.05
CA THR A 450 19.85 -3.00 3.39
C THR A 450 21.23 -2.42 3.75
N LEU A 451 21.38 -1.09 3.79
CA LEU A 451 22.64 -0.46 4.22
C LEU A 451 23.00 -0.87 5.65
N LEU A 452 22.02 -0.85 6.57
CA LEU A 452 22.19 -1.31 7.95
C LEU A 452 22.53 -2.81 8.03
N GLN A 453 21.88 -3.64 7.20
CA GLN A 453 22.13 -5.08 7.13
C GLN A 453 23.56 -5.37 6.68
N LEU A 454 24.00 -4.74 5.58
CA LEU A 454 25.36 -4.91 5.06
C LEU A 454 26.40 -4.48 6.10
N ALA A 455 26.19 -3.33 6.74
CA ALA A 455 27.03 -2.84 7.83
C ALA A 455 27.04 -3.74 9.10
N GLY A 456 26.16 -4.75 9.19
CA GLY A 456 26.03 -5.60 10.37
C GLY A 456 25.48 -4.84 11.59
N ARG A 457 24.65 -3.82 11.35
CA ARG A 457 24.07 -2.95 12.37
C ARG A 457 22.55 -3.12 12.53
N LEU A 458 21.87 -3.69 11.53
CA LEU A 458 20.42 -3.83 11.53
C LEU A 458 19.93 -4.64 12.74
N ASP A 459 19.11 -3.99 13.57
CA ASP A 459 18.31 -4.67 14.58
C ASP A 459 17.02 -5.20 13.93
N ARG A 460 16.90 -6.54 13.92
CA ARG A 460 15.77 -7.29 13.38
C ARG A 460 14.66 -7.54 14.42
N GLN A 461 14.67 -6.88 15.58
CA GLN A 461 13.58 -7.01 16.55
C GLN A 461 12.25 -6.55 15.95
N VAL A 462 11.29 -7.47 15.88
CA VAL A 462 9.93 -7.22 15.41
C VAL A 462 9.08 -6.64 16.54
N GLY A 463 8.39 -5.54 16.24
CA GLY A 463 7.37 -4.94 17.09
C GLY A 463 7.86 -3.88 18.08
N GLY A 464 6.99 -3.48 19.01
CA GLY A 464 7.31 -2.51 20.03
C GLY A 464 7.35 -1.04 19.57
N VAL A 465 7.75 -0.18 20.50
CA VAL A 465 7.79 1.28 20.32
C VAL A 465 8.81 1.64 19.24
N GLY A 466 8.47 2.64 18.43
CA GLY A 466 9.37 3.14 17.40
C GLY A 466 10.61 3.86 17.95
N TYR A 467 11.55 4.17 17.06
CA TYR A 467 12.69 5.03 17.37
C TYR A 467 12.52 6.42 16.74
N ARG A 468 13.30 7.38 17.24
CA ARG A 468 13.31 8.75 16.71
C ARG A 468 14.65 9.06 16.05
N ASP A 469 14.58 9.57 14.83
CA ASP A 469 15.72 10.12 14.06
C ASP A 469 15.53 11.61 13.78
N MET A 470 14.79 12.28 14.66
CA MET A 470 14.47 13.69 14.55
C MET A 470 14.30 14.33 15.91
N LYS A 471 14.68 15.60 15.99
CA LYS A 471 14.48 16.47 17.14
C LYS A 471 13.13 17.15 17.02
N GLU A 472 12.32 16.98 18.05
CA GLU A 472 11.05 17.67 18.21
C GLU A 472 11.27 19.00 18.96
N TYR A 473 10.71 20.09 18.45
CA TYR A 473 10.70 21.38 19.15
C TYR A 473 9.39 22.12 18.91
N LYS A 474 9.06 23.03 19.83
CA LYS A 474 7.83 23.83 19.75
C LYS A 474 8.14 25.25 19.27
N PHE A 475 7.35 25.73 18.32
CA PHE A 475 7.40 27.12 17.88
C PHE A 475 5.97 27.63 17.63
N LYS A 476 5.63 28.76 18.27
CA LYS A 476 4.28 29.38 18.20
C LYS A 476 3.13 28.40 18.45
N GLY A 477 3.31 27.48 19.39
CA GLY A 477 2.29 26.49 19.78
C GLY A 477 2.21 25.23 18.91
N SER A 478 2.90 25.19 17.76
CA SER A 478 3.00 23.98 16.92
C SER A 478 4.30 23.22 17.17
N HIS A 479 4.34 21.96 16.72
CA HIS A 479 5.49 21.07 16.81
C HIS A 479 6.16 20.96 15.44
N PHE A 480 7.49 21.05 15.46
CA PHE A 480 8.35 20.92 14.30
C PHE A 480 9.35 19.81 14.54
N TYR A 481 9.79 19.18 13.45
CA TYR A 481 10.62 17.99 13.47
C TYR A 481 11.78 18.16 12.49
N ASP A 482 12.98 18.31 13.03
CA ASP A 482 14.21 18.40 12.24
C ASP A 482 14.98 17.08 12.31
N PRO A 483 15.53 16.59 11.18
CA PRO A 483 16.33 15.37 11.18
C PRO A 483 17.58 15.54 12.06
N ILE A 484 17.96 14.47 12.75
CA ILE A 484 19.25 14.36 13.45
C ILE A 484 20.12 13.29 12.76
N PRO A 485 21.45 13.27 13.01
CA PRO A 485 22.31 12.19 12.54
C PRO A 485 21.75 10.80 12.90
N GLN A 486 21.91 9.86 11.96
CA GLN A 486 21.36 8.50 12.03
C GLN A 486 22.44 7.45 12.37
N ASP A 487 23.27 7.73 13.36
CA ASP A 487 24.46 6.94 13.73
C ASP A 487 24.34 6.26 15.12
N GLN A 488 23.16 6.28 15.73
CA GLN A 488 22.93 5.74 17.07
C GLN A 488 22.30 4.34 17.04
N PRO A 489 22.67 3.42 17.95
CA PRO A 489 22.14 2.06 17.98
C PRO A 489 20.61 1.94 17.97
N GLN A 490 19.90 2.83 18.68
CA GLN A 490 18.43 2.82 18.73
C GLN A 490 17.79 3.09 17.37
N GLN A 491 18.51 3.73 16.45
CA GLN A 491 18.06 4.07 15.10
C GLN A 491 18.33 2.96 14.08
N PHE A 492 19.06 1.91 14.45
CA PHE A 492 19.43 0.82 13.55
C PHE A 492 18.35 -0.26 13.40
N ARG A 493 17.16 0.00 13.93
CA ARG A 493 15.98 -0.83 13.66
C ARG A 493 15.50 -0.63 12.23
N ARG A 494 14.70 -1.59 11.75
CA ARG A 494 13.99 -1.45 10.48
C ARG A 494 13.26 -0.11 10.40
N THR A 495 13.32 0.49 9.22
CA THR A 495 12.74 1.81 8.94
C THR A 495 11.23 1.86 9.17
N LEU A 496 10.55 0.70 9.22
CA LEU A 496 9.13 0.60 9.61
C LEU A 496 8.86 1.21 11.00
N TYR A 497 9.82 1.06 11.92
CA TYR A 497 9.72 1.51 13.31
C TYR A 497 10.19 2.94 13.50
N ARG A 498 10.58 3.63 12.44
CA ARG A 498 10.92 5.05 12.48
C ARG A 498 9.66 5.86 12.82
N PHE A 499 9.80 6.79 13.75
CA PHE A 499 8.76 7.79 14.00
C PHE A 499 8.46 8.60 12.73
N SER A 500 7.21 8.59 12.26
CA SER A 500 6.81 9.21 10.99
C SER A 500 5.82 10.37 11.19
N PRO A 501 6.29 11.55 11.61
CA PRO A 501 5.44 12.73 11.67
C PRO A 501 5.23 13.34 10.28
N ARG A 502 4.07 13.99 10.13
CA ARG A 502 3.67 14.74 8.94
C ARG A 502 4.48 16.02 8.79
N GLY A 503 4.78 16.40 7.55
CA GLY A 503 5.50 17.63 7.23
C GLY A 503 6.99 17.65 7.59
N ALA A 504 7.55 16.56 8.10
CA ALA A 504 8.97 16.46 8.41
C ALA A 504 9.79 16.01 7.19
N ARG A 505 11.00 16.56 7.03
CA ARG A 505 11.96 16.08 6.03
C ARG A 505 12.55 14.72 6.45
N ARG A 506 12.78 13.84 5.48
CA ARG A 506 13.28 12.48 5.66
C ARG A 506 14.53 12.22 4.82
N THR A 507 15.49 13.14 4.82
CA THR A 507 16.85 13.05 4.24
C THR A 507 16.99 12.06 3.06
N LEU A 508 17.52 10.85 3.30
CA LEU A 508 17.73 9.81 2.29
C LEU A 508 16.40 9.26 1.74
N LEU A 509 15.39 9.07 2.60
CA LEU A 509 14.10 8.49 2.23
C LEU A 509 13.33 9.37 1.23
N ASP A 510 13.33 10.69 1.42
CA ASP A 510 12.68 11.62 0.47
C ASP A 510 13.34 11.55 -0.92
N THR A 511 14.66 11.35 -0.97
CA THR A 511 15.40 11.23 -2.24
C THR A 511 15.01 9.96 -3.02
N PHE A 512 14.58 8.92 -2.30
CA PHE A 512 14.14 7.64 -2.85
C PHE A 512 12.62 7.46 -2.79
N ASP A 513 11.89 8.57 -2.98
CA ASP A 513 10.44 8.62 -3.17
C ASP A 513 9.61 7.97 -2.03
N CYS A 514 10.11 8.03 -0.78
CA CYS A 514 9.34 7.57 0.37
C CYS A 514 8.04 8.39 0.50
N PRO A 515 6.87 7.75 0.65
CA PRO A 515 5.58 8.44 0.74
C PRO A 515 5.49 9.48 1.85
N ASP A 516 4.76 10.57 1.59
CA ASP A 516 4.33 11.50 2.62
C ASP A 516 3.05 10.97 3.27
N PRO A 517 3.04 10.69 4.58
CA PRO A 517 1.86 10.15 5.23
C PRO A 517 0.75 11.19 5.39
N SER A 518 0.90 12.41 4.88
CA SER A 518 -0.17 13.41 4.81
C SER A 518 -1.21 13.11 3.71
N ALA A 519 -0.93 12.15 2.81
CA ALA A 519 -1.84 11.74 1.74
C ALA A 519 -1.82 10.21 1.53
N LEU A 520 -2.93 9.66 1.02
CA LEU A 520 -3.01 8.25 0.63
C LEU A 520 -2.03 7.98 -0.51
N THR A 521 -1.21 6.93 -0.39
CA THR A 521 -0.22 6.57 -1.42
C THR A 521 -0.43 5.14 -1.91
N PRO A 522 -1.46 4.90 -2.74
CA PRO A 522 -1.80 3.56 -3.21
C PRO A 522 -0.84 3.05 -4.29
N ARG A 523 -0.10 3.95 -4.94
CA ARG A 523 1.02 3.63 -5.82
C ARG A 523 2.15 4.59 -5.49
N ARG A 524 3.32 4.04 -5.16
CA ARG A 524 4.53 4.83 -4.91
C ARG A 524 5.04 5.44 -6.21
N ALA A 525 5.55 6.67 -6.12
CA ALA A 525 6.36 7.22 -7.20
C ALA A 525 7.68 6.44 -7.28
N SER A 526 8.21 6.26 -8.49
CA SER A 526 9.54 5.69 -8.68
C SER A 526 10.25 6.53 -9.72
N THR A 527 11.09 7.45 -9.25
CA THR A 527 11.89 8.33 -10.10
C THR A 527 13.31 7.79 -10.20
N THR A 528 13.96 7.96 -11.35
CA THR A 528 15.40 7.70 -11.49
C THR A 528 16.07 9.02 -11.79
N THR A 529 16.81 9.56 -10.81
CA THR A 529 17.44 10.89 -10.93
C THR A 529 18.92 10.85 -10.54
N PRO A 530 19.76 11.73 -11.11
CA PRO A 530 21.16 11.85 -10.68
C PRO A 530 21.32 12.20 -9.19
N LEU A 531 20.32 12.88 -8.59
CA LEU A 531 20.32 13.24 -7.17
C LEU A 531 20.35 12.01 -6.25
N GLN A 532 19.76 10.88 -6.68
CA GLN A 532 19.78 9.64 -5.92
C GLN A 532 21.18 9.05 -5.82
N SER A 533 21.93 9.04 -6.91
CA SER A 533 23.33 8.59 -6.87
C SER A 533 24.20 9.55 -6.06
N LEU A 534 23.98 10.86 -6.18
CA LEU A 534 24.68 11.87 -5.36
C LEU A 534 24.35 11.75 -3.87
N ALA A 535 23.12 11.37 -3.51
CA ALA A 535 22.72 11.11 -2.13
C ALA A 535 23.41 9.85 -1.59
N LEU A 536 23.47 8.76 -2.36
CA LEU A 536 24.22 7.56 -1.96
C LEU A 536 25.71 7.81 -1.84
N MET A 537 26.26 8.76 -2.60
CA MET A 537 27.60 9.23 -2.32
C MET A 537 27.59 9.98 -0.97
N ASN A 538 26.87 11.09 -0.84
CA ASN A 538 27.22 12.11 0.15
C ASN A 538 26.41 12.10 1.44
N ASN A 539 25.39 11.25 1.55
CA ASN A 539 24.54 11.20 2.75
C ASN A 539 25.32 10.63 3.95
N GLU A 540 25.19 11.29 5.10
CA GLU A 540 25.89 10.94 6.35
C GLU A 540 25.65 9.48 6.77
N LEU A 541 24.41 8.98 6.66
CA LEU A 541 24.11 7.58 6.98
C LEU A 541 24.87 6.63 6.05
N VAL A 542 24.94 6.94 4.76
CA VAL A 542 25.60 6.07 3.78
C VAL A 542 27.11 6.04 4.02
N LEU A 543 27.71 7.19 4.34
CA LEU A 543 29.12 7.28 4.72
C LEU A 543 29.41 6.47 6.00
N ALA A 544 28.57 6.60 7.02
CA ALA A 544 28.70 5.85 8.27
C ALA A 544 28.55 4.34 8.04
N MET A 545 27.58 3.92 7.21
CA MET A 545 27.36 2.51 6.89
C MET A 545 28.45 1.94 5.99
N ALA A 546 29.01 2.71 5.07
CA ALA A 546 30.17 2.30 4.26
C ALA A 546 31.40 2.04 5.15
N GLN A 547 31.65 2.91 6.13
CA GLN A 547 32.72 2.69 7.11
C GLN A 547 32.47 1.44 7.95
N ALA A 548 31.26 1.27 8.49
CA ALA A 548 30.91 0.10 9.28
C ALA A 548 30.96 -1.20 8.47
N PHE A 549 30.58 -1.15 7.19
CA PHE A 549 30.67 -2.29 6.27
C PHE A 549 32.13 -2.65 5.98
N ALA A 550 33.01 -1.68 5.76
CA ALA A 550 34.44 -1.93 5.61
C ALA A 550 35.06 -2.58 6.88
N GLU A 551 34.68 -2.13 8.08
CA GLU A 551 35.16 -2.78 9.31
C GLU A 551 34.60 -4.20 9.48
N ARG A 552 33.37 -4.44 9.02
CA ARG A 552 32.80 -5.78 8.97
C ARG A 552 33.57 -6.69 8.00
N LEU A 553 33.87 -6.21 6.80
CA LEU A 553 34.64 -6.95 5.79
C LEU A 553 36.01 -7.39 6.32
N LYS A 554 36.75 -6.49 6.97
CA LYS A 554 38.05 -6.82 7.59
C LYS A 554 37.92 -7.90 8.67
N ARG A 555 36.84 -7.87 9.45
CA ARG A 555 36.59 -8.81 10.55
C ARG A 555 36.15 -10.20 10.04
N GLU A 556 35.26 -10.24 9.07
CA GLU A 556 34.58 -11.48 8.65
C GLU A 556 35.22 -12.15 7.43
N ALA A 557 35.79 -11.39 6.49
CA ALA A 557 36.49 -11.93 5.32
C ALA A 557 38.01 -12.12 5.54
N GLY A 558 38.55 -11.61 6.65
CA GLY A 558 39.97 -11.66 6.95
C GLY A 558 40.79 -10.53 6.32
N ALA A 559 42.11 -10.69 6.27
CA ALA A 559 43.05 -9.62 5.91
C ALA A 559 43.35 -9.52 4.41
N GLN A 560 43.05 -10.54 3.61
CA GLN A 560 43.32 -10.52 2.16
C GLN A 560 42.28 -9.66 1.44
N VAL A 561 42.76 -8.72 0.61
CA VAL A 561 41.90 -7.77 -0.12
C VAL A 561 40.98 -8.51 -1.10
N GLU A 562 41.45 -9.58 -1.73
CA GLU A 562 40.66 -10.37 -2.68
C GLU A 562 39.47 -11.04 -2.00
N ASP A 563 39.70 -11.63 -0.83
CA ASP A 563 38.64 -12.26 -0.03
C ASP A 563 37.61 -11.20 0.41
N GLN A 564 38.06 -10.00 0.77
CA GLN A 564 37.18 -8.87 1.10
C GLN A 564 36.34 -8.42 -0.10
N ILE A 565 36.93 -8.34 -1.30
CA ILE A 565 36.21 -7.99 -2.54
C ILE A 565 35.14 -9.05 -2.84
N GLN A 566 35.53 -10.33 -2.84
CA GLN A 566 34.60 -11.43 -3.13
C GLN A 566 33.46 -11.49 -2.13
N TRP A 567 33.77 -11.39 -0.84
CA TRP A 567 32.77 -11.38 0.22
C TRP A 567 31.82 -10.17 0.09
N GLY A 568 32.36 -8.97 -0.19
CA GLY A 568 31.56 -7.78 -0.39
C GLY A 568 30.56 -7.92 -1.54
N HIS A 569 30.99 -8.45 -2.68
CA HIS A 569 30.09 -8.73 -3.81
C HIS A 569 29.03 -9.78 -3.46
N ARG A 570 29.42 -10.86 -2.76
CA ARG A 570 28.47 -11.91 -2.35
C ARG A 570 27.36 -11.38 -1.46
N TYR A 571 27.71 -10.57 -0.45
CA TYR A 571 26.74 -10.02 0.50
C TYR A 571 25.91 -8.86 -0.08
N ALA A 572 26.52 -7.94 -0.83
CA ALA A 572 25.81 -6.78 -1.37
C ALA A 572 24.99 -7.15 -2.62
N LEU A 573 25.57 -7.91 -3.54
CA LEU A 573 25.03 -8.15 -4.87
C LEU A 573 24.49 -9.58 -5.05
N GLY A 574 24.82 -10.53 -4.18
CA GLY A 574 24.35 -11.91 -4.26
C GLY A 574 25.13 -12.78 -5.26
N ARG A 575 26.31 -12.33 -5.69
CA ARG A 575 27.20 -13.05 -6.62
C ARG A 575 28.67 -12.79 -6.30
N GLU A 576 29.57 -13.62 -6.83
CA GLU A 576 31.01 -13.33 -6.77
C GLU A 576 31.37 -12.12 -7.64
N ALA A 577 32.48 -11.47 -7.31
CA ALA A 577 33.11 -10.45 -8.14
C ALA A 577 33.74 -11.09 -9.38
N SER A 578 33.57 -10.47 -10.54
CA SER A 578 34.26 -10.87 -11.77
C SER A 578 35.76 -10.57 -11.70
N GLU A 579 36.55 -11.17 -12.59
CA GLU A 579 37.99 -10.89 -12.68
C GLU A 579 38.28 -9.40 -12.95
N ASP A 580 37.45 -8.75 -13.78
CA ASP A 580 37.56 -7.32 -14.05
C ASP A 580 37.23 -6.47 -12.81
N GLU A 581 36.20 -6.85 -12.06
CA GLU A 581 35.82 -6.16 -10.82
C GLU A 581 36.91 -6.29 -9.76
N VAL A 582 37.56 -7.45 -9.64
CA VAL A 582 38.70 -7.64 -8.74
C VAL A 582 39.90 -6.80 -9.19
N THR A 583 40.22 -6.82 -10.48
CA THR A 583 41.32 -6.06 -11.08
C THR A 583 41.16 -4.56 -10.88
N LEU A 584 39.94 -4.02 -10.99
CA LEU A 584 39.66 -2.60 -10.76
C LEU A 584 39.62 -2.25 -9.26
N SER A 585 39.08 -3.15 -8.42
CA SER A 585 38.88 -2.88 -6.99
C SER A 585 40.18 -2.84 -6.20
N ARG A 586 41.14 -3.71 -6.52
CA ARG A 586 42.41 -3.81 -5.78
C ARG A 586 43.19 -2.49 -5.71
N PRO A 587 43.59 -1.85 -6.83
CA PRO A 587 44.34 -0.59 -6.76
C PRO A 587 43.51 0.52 -6.10
N PHE A 588 42.19 0.54 -6.30
CA PHE A 588 41.30 1.52 -5.67
C PHE A 588 41.27 1.38 -4.13
N ILE A 589 41.21 0.14 -3.61
CA ILE A 589 41.25 -0.14 -2.17
C ILE A 589 42.63 0.23 -1.60
N GLU A 590 43.71 -0.02 -2.33
CA GLU A 590 45.07 0.37 -1.91
C GLU A 590 45.23 1.90 -1.81
N GLU A 591 44.67 2.65 -2.76
CA GLU A 591 44.77 4.12 -2.80
C GLU A 591 43.81 4.82 -1.83
N HIS A 592 42.55 4.35 -1.75
CA HIS A 592 41.48 5.08 -1.06
C HIS A 592 40.88 4.33 0.14
N GLY A 593 41.29 3.08 0.37
CA GLY A 593 40.82 2.26 1.48
C GLY A 593 39.47 1.58 1.23
N LEU A 594 39.21 0.56 2.05
CA LEU A 594 38.02 -0.29 1.92
C LEU A 594 36.70 0.44 2.15
N ALA A 595 36.67 1.50 2.95
CA ALA A 595 35.47 2.30 3.19
C ALA A 595 35.03 3.08 1.93
N ALA A 596 36.00 3.62 1.16
CA ALA A 596 35.69 4.25 -0.12
C ALA A 596 35.17 3.22 -1.13
N TRP A 597 35.75 2.03 -1.15
CA TRP A 597 35.29 0.95 -2.03
C TRP A 597 33.90 0.42 -1.65
N ALA A 598 33.64 0.24 -0.35
CA ALA A 598 32.32 -0.10 0.17
C ALA A 598 31.27 0.91 -0.30
N ARG A 599 31.58 2.21 -0.25
CA ARG A 599 30.69 3.28 -0.76
C ARG A 599 30.43 3.15 -2.27
N VAL A 600 31.41 2.74 -3.07
CA VAL A 600 31.20 2.45 -4.50
C VAL A 600 30.18 1.32 -4.67
N LEU A 601 30.36 0.21 -3.93
CA LEU A 601 29.47 -0.93 -3.98
C LEU A 601 28.03 -0.58 -3.57
N LEU A 602 27.89 0.25 -2.53
CA LEU A 602 26.60 0.77 -2.03
C LEU A 602 25.87 1.72 -2.99
N ASN A 603 26.55 2.20 -4.04
CA ASN A 603 26.00 3.11 -5.05
C ASN A 603 25.89 2.45 -6.44
N THR A 604 25.96 1.12 -6.50
CA THR A 604 25.79 0.39 -7.77
C THR A 604 24.31 0.26 -8.15
N ASN A 605 24.03 0.30 -9.45
CA ASN A 605 22.69 -0.01 -9.96
C ASN A 605 22.24 -1.44 -9.60
N GLU A 606 23.19 -2.37 -9.48
CA GLU A 606 22.92 -3.77 -9.13
C GLU A 606 22.50 -3.94 -7.67
N LEU A 607 23.05 -3.16 -6.74
CA LEU A 607 22.51 -3.12 -5.39
C LEU A 607 21.10 -2.54 -5.39
N LEU A 608 20.89 -1.44 -6.13
CA LEU A 608 19.65 -0.68 -6.11
C LEU A 608 18.48 -1.32 -6.85
N HIS A 609 18.71 -2.26 -7.76
CA HIS A 609 17.64 -2.87 -8.56
C HIS A 609 17.54 -4.36 -8.29
N VAL A 610 16.32 -4.79 -8.02
CA VAL A 610 15.91 -6.18 -7.95
C VAL A 610 15.38 -6.54 -9.33
N ARG A 611 16.04 -7.51 -9.97
CA ARG A 611 15.72 -7.95 -11.33
C ARG A 611 14.71 -9.06 -11.30
#